data_AF-A0A8S0R8F9-F1
#
_entry.id   AF-A0A8S0R8F9-F1
#
_cell.length_a   1.000
_cell.length_b   1.000
_cell.length_c   1.000
_cell.angle_alpha   90.00
_cell.angle_beta   90.00
_cell.angle_gamma   90.00
#
_symmetry.space_group_name_H-M   'P 1'
#
loop_
_entity.id
_entity.type
_entity.pdbx_description
1 polymer ?
#
loop_
_entity_poly.entity_id
_entity_poly.type
_entity_poly.pdbx_seq_one_letter_code
_entity_poly.pdbx_strand_id
1 'polypeptide(L)'
;MEKGILEMIGETVNDLLPMVELDGMFSRGKYLIYSGGGDRCKSMHQFLYSFNFMLGEAQYLNWALVLDSTACLPSIDTLSSQDEDGKDFRFYHDIEHLKESAPVLDQAQFWSD
;
A
#
# COMPACT_ATOMS: atom_id res chain seq x y z
N MET A 1 -47.95 21.87 22.87
CA MET A 1 -47.62 21.31 21.56
C MET A 1 -46.15 21.60 21.32
N GLU A 2 -45.38 20.55 21.07
CA GLU A 2 -43.92 20.49 21.00
C GLU A 2 -43.29 21.41 19.94
N LYS A 3 -42.03 21.81 20.17
CA LYS A 3 -40.92 21.28 19.36
C LYS A 3 -39.58 21.48 20.06
N GLY A 4 -38.94 20.35 20.34
CA GLY A 4 -37.61 20.24 20.91
C GLY A 4 -36.49 20.49 19.90
N ILE A 5 -35.32 20.70 20.49
CA ILE A 5 -33.99 21.03 19.97
C ILE A 5 -33.44 19.94 19.03
N LEU A 6 -32.62 20.33 18.06
CA LEU A 6 -31.32 19.72 17.73
C LEU A 6 -30.62 20.57 16.66
N GLU A 7 -29.76 21.48 17.10
CA GLU A 7 -28.70 21.98 16.24
C GLU A 7 -27.75 20.81 15.99
N MET A 8 -27.62 20.45 14.71
CA MET A 8 -26.67 19.47 14.23
C MET A 8 -25.28 20.12 14.31
N ILE A 9 -24.66 20.04 15.47
CA ILE A 9 -23.22 20.29 15.62
C ILE A 9 -22.57 19.16 14.84
N GLY A 10 -22.15 19.44 13.60
CA GLY A 10 -21.28 18.55 12.86
C GLY A 10 -20.05 18.30 13.73
N GLU A 11 -19.88 17.06 14.16
CA GLU A 11 -18.69 16.64 14.90
C GLU A 11 -17.47 17.07 14.06
N THR A 12 -16.54 17.76 14.70
CA THR A 12 -15.26 18.08 14.08
C THR A 12 -14.55 16.74 13.88
N VAL A 13 -14.62 16.22 12.66
CA VAL A 13 -13.89 15.02 12.27
C VAL A 13 -12.41 15.37 12.38
N ASN A 14 -11.73 14.74 13.33
CA ASN A 14 -10.30 14.87 13.46
C ASN A 14 -9.66 14.02 12.36
N ASP A 15 -9.37 14.64 11.22
CA ASP A 15 -8.69 14.01 10.07
C ASP A 15 -7.23 13.61 10.38
N LEU A 16 -6.76 13.83 11.61
CA LEU A 16 -5.49 13.30 12.08
C LEU A 16 -5.66 11.80 12.33
N LEU A 17 -5.23 11.01 11.34
CA LEU A 17 -4.98 9.58 11.52
C LEU A 17 -4.18 9.38 12.82
N PRO A 18 -4.56 8.42 13.69
CA PRO A 18 -3.74 8.10 14.84
C PRO A 18 -2.35 7.79 14.31
N MET A 19 -1.36 8.57 14.77
CA MET A 19 0.04 8.34 14.44
C MET A 19 0.34 6.94 14.97
N VAL A 20 0.35 5.96 14.07
CA VAL A 20 0.63 4.58 14.43
C VAL A 20 2.10 4.58 14.88
N GLU A 21 2.31 4.59 16.20
CA GLU A 21 3.62 4.36 16.83
C GLU A 21 4.08 2.95 16.48
N LEU A 22 4.67 2.79 15.28
CA LEU A 22 5.41 1.60 14.88
C LEU A 22 6.94 1.87 14.84
N ASP A 23 7.37 3.12 15.06
CA ASP A 23 8.78 3.53 15.14
C ASP A 23 9.47 2.77 16.28
N GLY A 24 10.35 1.84 15.92
CA GLY A 24 11.27 1.17 16.86
C GLY A 24 11.12 -0.34 17.05
N MET A 25 10.14 -1.03 16.41
CA MET A 25 10.03 -2.50 16.48
C MET A 25 10.59 -3.26 15.27
N PHE A 26 11.11 -2.57 14.24
CA PHE A 26 11.47 -3.22 12.97
C PHE A 26 12.58 -4.28 13.10
N SER A 27 13.52 -4.12 14.03
CA SER A 27 14.67 -5.03 14.20
C SER A 27 14.34 -6.44 14.70
N ARG A 28 13.09 -6.75 15.08
CA ARG A 28 12.70 -8.07 15.63
C ARG A 28 11.55 -8.76 14.87
N GLY A 29 11.04 -8.16 13.81
CA GLY A 29 9.91 -8.68 13.05
C GLY A 29 10.27 -9.70 11.97
N LYS A 30 9.25 -10.35 11.39
CA LYS A 30 9.36 -11.14 10.17
C LYS A 30 8.69 -10.38 9.04
N TYR A 31 9.38 -10.28 7.91
CA TYR A 31 8.98 -9.43 6.78
C TYR A 31 8.97 -10.23 5.48
N LEU A 32 8.02 -9.93 4.63
CA LEU A 32 8.05 -10.29 3.20
C LEU A 32 8.37 -9.02 2.41
N ILE A 33 9.24 -9.12 1.42
CA ILE A 33 9.63 -8.00 0.58
C ILE A 33 9.05 -8.19 -0.81
N TYR A 34 8.20 -7.28 -1.23
CA TYR A 34 7.76 -7.15 -2.61
C TYR A 34 8.53 -6.02 -3.27
N SER A 35 9.36 -6.34 -4.27
CA SER A 35 10.26 -5.38 -4.90
C SER A 35 10.12 -5.36 -6.42
N GLY A 36 10.38 -4.20 -7.03
CA GLY A 36 10.38 -4.02 -8.49
C GLY A 36 9.09 -4.46 -9.18
N GLY A 37 7.96 -4.29 -8.49
CA GLY A 37 6.65 -4.75 -8.94
C GLY A 37 6.51 -6.26 -9.16
N GLY A 38 7.29 -7.08 -8.47
CA GLY A 38 7.25 -8.54 -8.60
C GLY A 38 8.17 -9.10 -9.68
N ASP A 39 9.36 -8.49 -9.82
CA ASP A 39 10.52 -8.93 -10.64
C ASP A 39 10.62 -8.42 -12.09
N ARG A 40 10.05 -7.22 -12.33
CA ARG A 40 10.27 -6.24 -13.42
C ARG A 40 9.60 -6.46 -14.80
N CYS A 41 9.18 -5.32 -15.34
CA CYS A 41 8.53 -5.03 -16.62
C CYS A 41 7.48 -6.05 -17.05
N LYS A 42 6.33 -5.98 -16.38
CA LYS A 42 5.20 -6.90 -16.54
C LYS A 42 3.93 -6.14 -16.85
N SER A 43 3.01 -6.78 -17.57
CA SER A 43 1.72 -6.14 -17.82
C SER A 43 0.99 -5.87 -16.52
N MET A 44 0.12 -4.86 -16.52
CA MET A 44 -0.64 -4.49 -15.32
C MET A 44 -1.37 -5.69 -14.70
N HIS A 45 -1.91 -6.59 -15.52
CA HIS A 45 -2.59 -7.78 -15.01
C HIS A 45 -1.65 -8.72 -14.23
N GLN A 46 -0.45 -8.98 -14.76
CA GLN A 46 0.53 -9.84 -14.10
C GLN A 46 1.00 -9.23 -12.78
N PHE A 47 1.25 -7.92 -12.79
CA PHE A 47 1.64 -7.15 -11.63
C PHE A 47 0.58 -7.21 -10.51
N LEU A 48 -0.70 -6.98 -10.85
CA LEU A 48 -1.81 -7.08 -9.89
C LEU A 48 -1.96 -8.48 -9.32
N TYR A 49 -1.81 -9.50 -10.16
CA TYR A 49 -1.89 -10.89 -9.73
C TYR A 49 -0.76 -11.23 -8.75
N SER A 50 0.49 -10.93 -9.08
CA SER A 50 1.63 -11.20 -8.18
C SER A 50 1.54 -10.45 -6.86
N PHE A 51 1.09 -9.18 -6.89
CA PHE A 51 0.87 -8.40 -5.68
C PHE A 51 -0.18 -9.03 -4.77
N ASN A 52 -1.34 -9.44 -5.30
CA ASN A 52 -2.40 -10.07 -4.50
C ASN A 52 -1.96 -11.41 -3.89
N PHE A 53 -1.17 -12.21 -4.62
CA PHE A 53 -0.59 -13.43 -4.06
C PHE A 53 0.34 -13.12 -2.89
N MET A 54 1.18 -12.09 -3.03
CA MET A 54 2.10 -11.72 -1.96
C MET A 54 1.36 -11.16 -0.74
N LEU A 55 0.31 -10.37 -0.96
CA LEU A 55 -0.54 -9.88 0.11
C LEU A 55 -1.25 -11.02 0.84
N GLY A 56 -1.78 -12.01 0.12
CA GLY A 56 -2.41 -13.19 0.71
C GLY A 56 -1.43 -14.03 1.53
N GLU A 57 -0.20 -14.21 1.05
CA GLU A 57 0.86 -14.91 1.79
C GLU A 57 1.24 -14.15 3.07
N ALA A 58 1.36 -12.83 3.00
CA ALA A 58 1.62 -11.98 4.18
C ALA A 58 0.52 -12.12 5.24
N GLN A 59 -0.74 -12.12 4.81
CA GLN A 59 -1.90 -12.37 5.68
C GLN A 59 -1.86 -13.78 6.27
N TYR A 60 -1.57 -14.80 5.46
CA TYR A 60 -1.53 -16.19 5.90
C TYR A 60 -0.43 -16.44 6.95
N LEU A 61 0.76 -15.88 6.74
CA LEU A 61 1.90 -16.02 7.64
C LEU A 61 1.86 -15.04 8.83
N ASN A 62 0.96 -14.06 8.80
CA ASN A 62 0.90 -12.91 9.71
C ASN A 62 2.24 -12.15 9.77
N TRP A 63 2.85 -11.91 8.61
CA TRP A 63 4.10 -11.16 8.45
C TRP A 63 3.80 -9.79 7.83
N ALA A 64 4.64 -8.80 8.15
CA ALA A 64 4.52 -7.49 7.52
C ALA A 64 5.04 -7.54 6.07
N LEU A 65 4.28 -6.95 5.15
CA LEU A 65 4.66 -6.81 3.75
C LEU A 65 5.35 -5.47 3.54
N VAL A 66 6.65 -5.52 3.24
CA VAL A 66 7.43 -4.36 2.81
C VAL A 66 7.24 -4.20 1.30
N LEU A 67 6.61 -3.11 0.91
CA LEU A 67 6.18 -2.84 -0.47
C LEU A 67 7.05 -1.76 -1.10
N ASP A 68 7.74 -2.12 -2.17
CA ASP A 68 8.27 -1.18 -3.15
C ASP A 68 7.10 -0.62 -3.99
N SER A 69 6.87 0.68 -3.89
CA SER A 69 5.80 1.38 -4.60
C SER A 69 6.15 1.68 -6.06
N THR A 70 7.29 1.21 -6.56
CA THR A 70 7.68 1.34 -7.98
C THR A 70 7.23 0.14 -8.81
N ALA A 71 6.76 0.42 -10.02
CA ALA A 71 6.36 -0.56 -11.02
C ALA A 71 7.00 -0.25 -12.38
N CYS A 72 7.28 -1.29 -13.15
CA CYS A 72 7.72 -1.17 -14.54
C CYS A 72 6.66 -1.78 -15.48
N LEU A 73 6.31 -1.05 -16.53
CA LEU A 73 5.43 -1.51 -17.60
C LEU A 73 6.23 -1.94 -18.84
N PRO A 74 5.86 -3.04 -19.50
CA PRO A 74 6.55 -3.54 -20.67
C PRO A 74 6.21 -2.68 -21.88
N SER A 75 7.13 -2.61 -22.84
CA SER A 75 7.02 -1.85 -24.08
C SER A 75 5.74 -2.11 -24.90
N ILE A 76 5.13 -3.29 -24.77
CA ILE A 76 3.86 -3.62 -25.43
C ILE A 76 2.68 -2.81 -24.87
N ASP A 77 2.77 -2.34 -23.63
CA ASP A 77 1.72 -1.59 -22.94
C ASP A 77 1.98 -0.07 -22.95
N THR A 78 3.06 0.40 -23.60
CA THR A 78 3.47 1.80 -23.58
C THR A 78 3.37 2.48 -24.95
N LEU A 79 3.06 3.77 -24.96
CA LEU A 79 2.99 4.58 -26.20
C LEU A 79 4.39 4.83 -26.80
N SER A 80 5.42 4.81 -25.95
CA SER A 80 6.82 4.98 -26.35
C SER A 80 7.40 3.74 -27.03
N SER A 81 6.71 2.59 -26.97
CA SER A 81 7.26 1.28 -27.39
C SER A 81 8.58 0.93 -26.68
N GLN A 82 8.77 1.46 -25.48
CA GLN A 82 9.90 1.19 -24.59
C GLN A 82 9.36 0.82 -23.21
N ASP A 83 10.12 0.03 -22.46
CA ASP A 83 9.76 -0.28 -21.09
C ASP A 83 9.73 1.01 -20.27
N GLU A 84 8.65 1.23 -19.54
CA GLU A 84 8.46 2.42 -18.70
C GLU A 84 8.61 2.03 -17.24
N ASP A 85 9.80 2.27 -16.70
CA ASP A 85 10.13 2.02 -15.30
C ASP A 85 9.75 3.21 -14.39
N GLY A 86 9.67 2.97 -13.08
CA GLY A 86 9.42 3.99 -12.06
C GLY A 86 7.99 4.53 -12.03
N LYS A 87 7.02 3.77 -12.55
CA LYS A 87 5.60 4.10 -12.37
C LYS A 87 5.22 3.92 -10.91
N ASP A 88 4.39 4.81 -10.41
CA ASP A 88 3.94 4.78 -9.03
C ASP A 88 2.74 3.83 -8.89
N PHE A 89 2.92 2.77 -8.10
CA PHE A 89 1.88 1.79 -7.79
C PHE A 89 0.63 2.42 -7.18
N ARG A 90 0.79 3.54 -6.46
CA ARG A 90 -0.30 4.23 -5.77
C ARG A 90 -1.35 4.82 -6.71
N PHE A 91 -1.05 4.89 -8.02
CA PHE A 91 -2.07 5.20 -9.02
C PHE A 91 -3.08 4.07 -9.24
N TYR A 92 -2.75 2.83 -8.84
CA TYR A 92 -3.57 1.65 -9.09
C TYR A 92 -4.20 1.09 -7.81
N HIS A 93 -3.61 1.37 -6.64
CA HIS A 93 -4.10 0.90 -5.35
C HIS A 93 -4.06 1.98 -4.28
N ASP A 94 -5.09 2.00 -3.46
CA ASP A 94 -5.11 2.75 -2.22
C ASP A 94 -4.36 1.96 -1.13
N ILE A 95 -3.10 2.35 -0.90
CA ILE A 95 -2.25 1.70 0.12
C ILE A 95 -2.80 1.94 1.53
N GLU A 96 -3.45 3.09 1.79
CA GLU A 96 -3.99 3.37 3.12
C GLU A 96 -5.15 2.42 3.43
N HIS A 97 -6.02 2.18 2.45
CA HIS A 97 -7.07 1.17 2.61
C HIS A 97 -6.50 -0.26 2.76
N LEU A 98 -5.40 -0.58 2.06
CA LEU A 98 -4.75 -1.90 2.21
C LEU A 98 -4.19 -2.14 3.61
N LYS A 99 -3.70 -1.09 4.29
CA LYS A 99 -3.20 -1.18 5.66
C LYS A 99 -4.27 -1.56 6.68
N GLU A 100 -5.55 -1.35 6.37
CA GLU A 100 -6.67 -1.82 7.21
C GLU A 100 -6.79 -3.35 7.22
N SER A 101 -6.32 -4.00 6.14
CA SER A 101 -6.48 -5.45 5.92
C SER A 101 -5.22 -6.27 6.17
N ALA A 102 -4.04 -5.66 6.12
CA ALA A 102 -2.75 -6.32 6.36
C ALA A 102 -1.68 -5.32 6.81
N PRO A 103 -0.67 -5.75 7.59
CA PRO A 103 0.47 -4.91 7.94
C PRO A 103 1.34 -4.66 6.69
N VAL A 104 1.14 -3.52 6.02
CA VAL A 104 1.90 -3.09 4.84
C VAL A 104 2.77 -1.88 5.20
N LEU A 105 4.05 -1.96 4.83
CA LEU A 105 5.07 -0.94 5.08
C LEU A 105 5.61 -0.41 3.75
N ASP A 106 5.84 0.90 3.66
CA ASP A 106 6.57 1.46 2.54
C ASP A 106 8.05 1.06 2.63
N GLN A 107 8.62 0.64 1.50
CA GLN A 107 10.01 0.18 1.46
C GLN A 107 11.02 1.26 1.82
N ALA A 108 10.82 2.51 1.36
CA ALA A 108 11.76 3.58 1.64
C ALA A 108 11.77 3.93 3.13
N GLN A 109 10.59 3.94 3.77
CA GLN A 109 10.46 4.09 5.21
C GLN A 109 11.11 2.91 5.97
N PHE A 110 10.89 1.68 5.51
CA PHE A 110 11.43 0.48 6.16
C PHE A 110 12.97 0.46 6.19
N TRP A 111 13.63 1.01 5.17
CA TRP A 111 15.10 1.07 5.12
C TRP A 111 15.71 2.27 5.84
N SER A 112 14.93 3.30 6.16
CA SER A 112 15.42 4.49 6.85
C SER A 112 15.48 4.33 8.38
N ASP A 113 14.78 3.35 8.92
CA ASP A 113 14.69 3.01 10.35
C ASP A 113 15.73 1.94 10.77
#